data_AF-A0A366GZS9-F1
#
_entry.id   AF-A0A366GZS9-F1
#
_cell.length_a   1.000
_cell.length_b   1.000
_cell.length_c   1.000
_cell.angle_alpha   90.00
_cell.angle_beta   90.00
_cell.angle_gamma   90.00
#
_symmetry.space_group_name_H-M   'P 1'
#
loop_
_entity.id
_entity.type
_entity.pdbx_description
1 polymer ?
#
loop_
_entity_poly.entity_id
_entity_poly.type
_entity_poly.pdbx_seq_one_letter_code
_entity_poly.pdbx_strand_id
1 'polypeptide(L)'
;MNYARHNFILEQATKPEECRTNLELAQFHYFNPNGLHARKKVSDGRITQAVDLGLCKSGAILAYGSMNDYYVKKLSDLACDRTRVRRFEILSAIEGITKAIEASGTFLNALPSKKAQVDLISGGYDDQRGSLGL
;
A
#
# COMPACT_ATOMS: atom_id res chain seq x y z
N MET A 1 21.28 -4.61 -16.31
CA MET A 1 20.53 -3.79 -15.32
C MET A 1 21.56 -3.11 -14.45
N ASN A 2 21.50 -1.78 -14.25
CA ASN A 2 22.43 -1.11 -13.34
C ASN A 2 22.02 -1.42 -11.89
N TYR A 3 22.83 -2.21 -11.19
CA TYR A 3 22.52 -2.73 -9.85
C TYR A 3 22.25 -1.61 -8.83
N ALA A 4 23.06 -0.55 -8.84
CA ALA A 4 22.87 0.60 -7.95
C ALA A 4 21.53 1.30 -8.20
N ARG A 5 21.12 1.41 -9.47
CA ARG A 5 19.83 2.01 -9.83
C ARG A 5 18.65 1.15 -9.40
N HIS A 6 18.76 -0.17 -9.55
CA HIS A 6 17.69 -1.07 -9.15
C HIS A 6 17.45 -1.00 -7.64
N ASN A 7 18.49 -1.13 -6.81
CA ASN A 7 18.36 -1.04 -5.36
C ASN A 7 17.83 0.33 -4.90
N PHE A 8 18.27 1.41 -5.56
CA PHE A 8 17.72 2.73 -5.29
C PHE A 8 16.19 2.74 -5.46
N ILE A 9 15.65 2.21 -6.56
CA ILE A 9 14.20 2.19 -6.80
C ILE A 9 13.47 1.29 -5.80
N LEU A 10 14.04 0.13 -5.47
CA LEU A 10 13.38 -0.82 -4.58
C LEU A 10 13.35 -0.38 -3.13
N GLU A 11 14.34 0.39 -2.65
CA GLU A 11 14.51 0.61 -1.21
C GLU A 11 14.64 2.08 -0.79
N GLN A 12 15.18 2.94 -1.66
CA GLN A 12 15.62 4.28 -1.27
C GLN A 12 14.78 5.41 -1.89
N ALA A 13 14.21 5.17 -3.07
CA ALA A 13 13.37 6.13 -3.76
C ALA A 13 12.20 6.53 -2.84
N THR A 14 11.96 7.83 -2.77
CA THR A 14 10.91 8.40 -1.90
C THR A 14 9.67 8.78 -2.68
N LYS A 15 9.82 9.01 -3.99
CA LYS A 15 8.73 9.47 -4.85
C LYS A 15 8.75 8.79 -6.22
N PRO A 16 7.56 8.58 -6.85
CA PRO A 16 7.47 7.93 -8.14
C PRO A 16 8.11 8.72 -9.29
N GLU A 17 8.24 10.05 -9.17
CA GLU A 17 8.88 10.91 -10.19
C GLU A 17 10.38 10.60 -10.35
N GLU A 18 10.98 9.92 -9.38
CA GLU A 18 12.37 9.47 -9.46
C GLU A 18 12.53 8.28 -10.42
N CYS A 19 11.44 7.65 -10.87
CA CYS A 19 11.44 6.56 -11.85
C CYS A 19 11.62 7.08 -13.29
N ARG A 20 12.52 6.47 -14.05
CA ARG A 20 12.83 6.80 -15.45
C ARG A 20 12.03 5.98 -16.45
N THR A 21 11.55 4.82 -16.02
CA THR A 21 10.79 3.91 -16.89
C THR A 21 9.53 3.42 -16.18
N ASN A 22 8.54 2.99 -16.96
CA ASN A 22 7.32 2.39 -16.40
C ASN A 22 7.60 1.09 -15.62
N LEU A 23 8.67 0.37 -15.97
CA LEU A 23 9.08 -0.82 -15.22
C LEU A 23 9.62 -0.41 -13.84
N GLU A 24 10.49 0.60 -13.78
CA GLU A 24 10.95 1.15 -12.49
C GLU A 24 9.77 1.67 -11.67
N LEU A 25 8.77 2.30 -12.31
CA LEU A 25 7.56 2.76 -11.63
C LEU A 25 6.73 1.59 -11.05
N ALA A 26 6.59 0.48 -11.80
CA ALA A 26 5.93 -0.72 -11.31
C ALA A 26 6.68 -1.33 -10.12
N GLN A 27 8.01 -1.44 -10.24
CA GLN A 27 8.90 -1.95 -9.19
C GLN A 27 8.86 -1.07 -7.93
N PHE A 28 8.89 0.25 -8.10
CA PHE A 28 8.71 1.22 -7.01
C PHE A 28 7.40 0.94 -6.27
N HIS A 29 6.26 0.92 -6.98
CA HIS A 29 4.98 0.76 -6.30
C HIS A 29 4.78 -0.62 -5.66
N TYR A 30 5.48 -1.66 -6.12
CA TYR A 30 5.32 -3.02 -5.61
C TYR A 30 6.28 -3.38 -4.46
N PHE A 31 7.56 -3.03 -4.60
CA PHE A 31 8.61 -3.44 -3.66
C PHE A 31 8.99 -2.35 -2.66
N ASN A 32 8.92 -1.07 -3.07
CA ASN A 32 9.38 0.03 -2.23
C ASN A 32 8.41 0.27 -1.04
N PRO A 33 8.93 0.55 0.17
CA PRO A 33 8.09 0.87 1.33
C PRO A 33 7.22 2.11 1.15
N ASN A 34 7.63 3.06 0.28
CA ASN A 34 6.85 4.24 -0.09
C ASN A 34 5.85 3.94 -1.23
N GLY A 35 5.86 2.71 -1.75
CA GLY A 35 5.01 2.25 -2.83
C GLY A 35 3.55 2.05 -2.45
N LEU A 36 2.71 1.83 -3.46
CA LEU A 36 1.27 1.64 -3.25
C LEU A 36 0.95 0.30 -2.59
N HIS A 37 1.74 -0.73 -2.85
CA HIS A 37 1.55 -2.04 -2.23
C HIS A 37 1.75 -1.99 -0.70
N ALA A 38 2.79 -1.30 -0.22
CA ALA A 38 3.01 -1.08 1.20
C ALA A 38 1.85 -0.31 1.84
N ARG A 39 1.39 0.77 1.20
CA ARG A 39 0.21 1.53 1.65
C ARG A 39 -1.07 0.69 1.68
N LYS A 40 -1.29 -0.17 0.68
CA LYS A 40 -2.42 -1.10 0.63
C LYS A 40 -2.37 -2.11 1.77
N LYS A 41 -1.19 -2.69 2.06
CA LYS A 41 -1.02 -3.59 3.22
C LYS A 41 -1.40 -2.93 4.54
N VAL A 42 -1.01 -1.67 4.76
CA VAL A 42 -1.40 -0.91 5.95
C VAL A 42 -2.93 -0.73 5.99
N SER A 43 -3.53 -0.38 4.86
CA SER A 43 -4.99 -0.26 4.74
C SER A 43 -5.71 -1.58 5.05
N ASP A 44 -5.19 -2.71 4.57
CA ASP A 44 -5.76 -4.04 4.80
C ASP A 44 -5.65 -4.47 6.26
N GLY A 45 -4.53 -4.13 6.91
CA GLY A 45 -4.37 -4.30 8.35
C GLY A 45 -5.43 -3.56 9.14
N ARG A 46 -5.75 -2.31 8.76
CA ARG A 46 -6.80 -1.52 9.43
C ARG A 46 -8.20 -2.12 9.26
N ILE A 47 -8.52 -2.65 8.08
CA ILE A 47 -9.80 -3.36 7.85
C ILE A 47 -9.87 -4.63 8.70
N THR A 48 -8.80 -5.41 8.73
CA THR A 48 -8.72 -6.63 9.53
C THR A 48 -8.92 -6.31 11.02
N GLN A 49 -8.19 -5.31 11.52
CA GLN A 49 -8.34 -4.83 12.89
C GLN A 49 -9.76 -4.35 13.20
N ALA A 50 -10.42 -3.64 12.28
CA ALA A 50 -11.80 -3.21 12.48
C ALA A 50 -12.79 -4.40 12.58
N VAL A 51 -12.55 -5.47 11.83
CA VAL A 51 -13.33 -6.71 11.94
C VAL A 51 -13.05 -7.42 13.26
N ASP A 52 -11.77 -7.54 13.65
CA ASP A 52 -11.36 -8.21 14.88
C ASP A 52 -11.90 -7.51 16.14
N LEU A 53 -11.98 -6.18 16.10
CA LEU A 53 -12.60 -5.35 17.14
C LEU A 53 -14.14 -5.37 17.12
N GLY A 54 -14.75 -6.09 16.18
CA GLY A 54 -16.21 -6.17 16.03
C GLY A 54 -16.86 -4.88 15.55
N LEU A 55 -16.10 -3.94 14.99
CA LEU A 55 -16.62 -2.66 14.48
C LEU A 55 -17.34 -2.83 13.15
N CYS A 56 -17.02 -3.88 12.39
CA CYS A 56 -17.69 -4.23 11.15
C CYS A 56 -17.76 -5.74 10.93
N LYS A 57 -18.56 -6.17 9.96
CA LYS A 57 -18.72 -7.59 9.60
C LYS A 57 -17.50 -8.07 8.82
N SER A 58 -17.20 -9.36 8.92
CA SER A 58 -16.09 -10.03 8.19
C SER A 58 -16.14 -9.84 6.67
N GLY A 59 -17.32 -9.60 6.09
CA GLY A 59 -17.47 -9.24 4.67
C GLY A 59 -16.72 -7.96 4.26
N ALA A 60 -16.32 -7.11 5.21
CA ALA A 60 -15.47 -5.95 4.94
C ALA A 60 -14.08 -6.34 4.41
N ILE A 61 -13.53 -7.51 4.81
CA ILE A 61 -12.25 -8.02 4.31
C ILE A 61 -12.33 -8.30 2.81
N LEU A 62 -13.47 -8.84 2.35
CA LEU A 62 -13.73 -9.11 0.92
C LEU A 62 -13.87 -7.82 0.11
N ALA A 63 -14.61 -6.85 0.62
CA ALA A 63 -14.91 -5.63 -0.12
C ALA A 63 -13.76 -4.60 -0.13
N TYR A 64 -13.07 -4.47 1.01
CA TYR A 64 -12.14 -3.35 1.25
C TYR A 64 -10.77 -3.79 1.79
N GLY A 65 -10.62 -5.05 2.19
CA GLY A 65 -9.40 -5.55 2.82
C GLY A 65 -8.48 -6.31 1.85
N SER A 66 -7.76 -7.27 2.42
CA SER A 66 -6.74 -8.06 1.74
C SER A 66 -7.25 -8.94 0.61
N MET A 67 -8.56 -9.21 0.54
CA MET A 67 -9.17 -10.00 -0.54
C MET A 67 -9.63 -9.13 -1.73
N ASN A 68 -9.51 -7.80 -1.63
CA ASN A 68 -9.64 -6.89 -2.76
C ASN A 68 -8.23 -6.53 -3.29
N ASP A 69 -7.62 -7.47 -4.02
CA ASP A 69 -6.20 -7.45 -4.39
C ASP A 69 -5.93 -7.53 -5.89
N TYR A 70 -6.97 -7.55 -6.74
CA TYR A 70 -6.82 -7.72 -8.20
C TYR A 70 -5.76 -6.78 -8.81
N TYR A 71 -5.80 -5.49 -8.48
CA TYR A 71 -4.84 -4.53 -9.00
C TYR A 71 -3.45 -4.64 -8.36
N VAL A 72 -3.34 -5.15 -7.13
CA VAL A 72 -2.05 -5.49 -6.50
C VAL A 72 -1.42 -6.67 -7.22
N LYS A 73 -2.19 -7.70 -7.55
CA LYS A 73 -1.73 -8.84 -8.36
C LYS A 73 -1.29 -8.38 -9.75
N LYS A 74 -2.11 -7.56 -10.42
CA LYS A 74 -1.74 -6.95 -11.70
C LYS A 74 -0.43 -6.15 -11.60
N LEU A 75 -0.23 -5.39 -10.52
CA LEU A 75 1.01 -4.65 -10.29
C LEU A 75 2.20 -5.59 -10.09
N SER A 76 2.03 -6.69 -9.35
CA SER A 76 3.05 -7.75 -9.19
C SER A 76 3.47 -8.30 -10.55
N ASP A 77 2.52 -8.69 -11.40
CA ASP A 77 2.79 -9.23 -12.74
C ASP A 77 3.59 -8.22 -13.59
N LEU A 78 3.27 -6.92 -13.49
CA LEU A 78 4.00 -5.86 -14.19
C LEU A 78 5.42 -5.64 -13.65
N ALA A 79 5.62 -5.79 -12.33
CA ALA A 79 6.90 -5.54 -11.67
C ALA A 79 7.88 -6.72 -11.80
N CYS A 80 7.36 -7.96 -11.83
CA CYS A 80 8.15 -9.19 -11.78
C CYS A 80 8.33 -9.85 -13.15
N ASP A 81 7.27 -9.93 -13.96
CA ASP A 81 7.26 -10.84 -15.11
C ASP A 81 7.54 -10.13 -16.45
N ARG A 82 7.67 -8.80 -16.42
CA ARG A 82 7.76 -7.98 -17.64
C ARG A 82 9.13 -7.32 -17.76
N THR A 83 9.70 -7.41 -18.97
CA THR A 83 10.87 -6.62 -19.37
C THR A 83 10.51 -5.20 -19.81
N ARG A 84 9.26 -4.99 -20.25
CA ARG A 84 8.73 -3.69 -20.66
C ARG A 84 7.27 -3.56 -20.26
N VAL A 85 6.93 -2.43 -19.64
CA VAL A 85 5.58 -2.12 -19.16
C VAL A 85 4.97 -0.99 -19.99
N ARG A 86 3.75 -1.19 -20.50
CA ARG A 86 3.05 -0.13 -21.25
C ARG A 86 2.44 0.86 -20.27
N ARG A 87 2.43 2.14 -20.67
CA ARG A 87 1.96 3.25 -19.81
C ARG A 87 0.53 3.03 -19.29
N PHE A 88 -0.38 2.60 -20.15
CA PHE A 88 -1.78 2.40 -19.74
C PHE A 88 -1.94 1.26 -18.72
N GLU A 89 -1.10 0.22 -18.77
CA GLU A 89 -1.19 -0.93 -17.87
C GLU A 89 -0.81 -0.53 -16.45
N ILE A 90 0.30 0.19 -16.31
CA ILE A 90 0.78 0.67 -15.01
C ILE A 90 -0.14 1.74 -14.43
N LEU A 91 -0.62 2.69 -15.25
CA LEU A 91 -1.56 3.71 -14.77
C LEU A 91 -2.87 3.09 -14.29
N SER A 92 -3.41 2.09 -15.01
CA SER A 92 -4.58 1.34 -14.59
C SER A 92 -4.36 0.63 -13.24
N ALA A 93 -3.19 0.01 -13.03
CA ALA A 93 -2.88 -0.65 -11.76
C ALA A 93 -2.75 0.35 -10.60
N ILE A 94 -2.02 1.46 -10.83
CA ILE A 94 -1.84 2.55 -9.86
C ILE A 94 -3.19 3.13 -9.44
N GLU A 95 -4.03 3.50 -10.42
CA GLU A 95 -5.35 4.08 -10.17
C GLU A 95 -6.26 3.10 -9.42
N GLY A 96 -6.26 1.82 -9.82
CA GLY A 96 -7.05 0.79 -9.16
C GLY A 96 -6.68 0.57 -7.69
N ILE A 97 -5.38 0.50 -7.37
CA ILE A 97 -4.92 0.37 -5.98
C ILE A 97 -5.23 1.65 -5.19
N THR A 98 -5.05 2.81 -5.79
CA THR A 98 -5.32 4.10 -5.14
C THR A 98 -6.80 4.21 -4.75
N LYS A 99 -7.71 3.91 -5.67
CA LYS A 99 -9.16 3.86 -5.40
C LYS A 99 -9.52 2.84 -4.34
N ALA A 100 -8.85 1.67 -4.32
CA ALA A 100 -9.08 0.68 -3.27
C ALA A 100 -8.71 1.23 -1.89
N ILE A 101 -7.54 1.86 -1.75
CA ILE A 101 -7.09 2.50 -0.49
C ILE A 101 -8.07 3.61 -0.05
N GLU A 102 -8.49 4.47 -0.98
CA GLU A 102 -9.44 5.55 -0.72
C GLU A 102 -10.81 5.02 -0.28
N ALA A 103 -11.30 3.95 -0.93
CA ALA A 103 -12.55 3.30 -0.56
C ALA A 103 -12.47 2.69 0.84
N SER A 104 -11.37 2.01 1.17
CA SER A 104 -11.15 1.45 2.51
C SER A 104 -11.08 2.55 3.58
N GLY A 105 -10.38 3.65 3.29
CA GLY A 105 -10.33 4.81 4.19
C GLY A 105 -11.69 5.47 4.40
N THR A 106 -12.45 5.65 3.32
CA THR A 106 -13.83 6.18 3.39
C THR A 106 -14.75 5.28 4.22
N PHE A 107 -14.66 3.97 4.02
CA PHE A 107 -15.42 2.98 4.78
C PHE A 107 -15.07 3.02 6.28
N LEU A 108 -13.77 3.02 6.62
CA LEU A 108 -13.32 3.09 8.01
C LEU A 108 -13.77 4.38 8.71
N ASN A 109 -13.70 5.52 8.02
CA ASN A 109 -14.14 6.81 8.55
C ASN A 109 -15.66 6.88 8.78
N ALA A 110 -16.44 6.08 8.05
CA ALA A 110 -17.89 6.01 8.20
C ALA A 110 -18.35 5.07 9.33
N LEU A 111 -17.45 4.30 9.94
CA LEU A 111 -17.82 3.39 11.02
C LEU A 111 -18.28 4.19 12.26
N PRO A 112 -19.40 3.78 12.90
CA PRO A 112 -19.93 4.50 14.04
C PRO A 112 -18.93 4.46 15.21
N SER A 113 -18.51 5.64 15.65
CA SER A 113 -17.58 5.86 16.75
C SER A 113 -18.16 5.41 18.09
N LYS A 114 -18.07 4.12 18.40
CA LYS A 114 -18.14 3.66 19.79
C LYS A 114 -16.74 3.21 20.19
N LYS A 115 -15.99 4.12 20.82
CA LYS A 115 -14.69 3.93 21.49
C LYS A 115 -13.38 3.82 20.66
N ALA A 116 -13.39 3.78 19.32
CA ALA A 116 -12.22 3.34 18.54
C ALA A 116 -11.39 4.41 17.79
N GLN A 117 -11.54 5.71 18.05
CA GLN A 117 -10.74 6.74 17.34
C GLN A 117 -9.31 6.91 17.90
N VAL A 118 -9.01 6.43 19.11
CA VAL A 118 -7.70 6.66 19.76
C VAL A 118 -6.64 5.63 19.36
N ASP A 119 -7.03 4.40 18.99
CA ASP A 119 -6.07 3.30 18.73
C ASP A 119 -5.77 3.06 17.24
N LEU A 120 -6.68 3.42 16.33
CA LEU A 120 -6.49 3.26 14.88
C LEU A 120 -5.65 4.38 14.23
N ILE A 121 -5.52 5.52 14.92
CA ILE A 121 -4.69 6.65 14.50
C ILE A 121 -3.28 6.56 15.13
N SER A 122 -3.16 5.98 16.34
CA SER A 122 -1.91 5.86 17.09
C SER A 122 -1.09 4.60 16.78
N GLY A 123 -1.63 3.62 16.05
CA GLY A 123 -0.88 2.48 15.50
C GLY A 123 0.06 2.84 14.33
N GLY A 124 0.46 4.11 14.23
CA GLY A 124 1.68 4.48 13.52
C GLY A 124 2.82 3.82 14.26
N TYR A 125 3.50 2.89 13.59
CA TYR A 125 4.74 2.29 14.06
C TYR A 125 5.62 3.39 14.66
N ASP A 126 5.89 3.26 15.95
CA ASP A 126 6.70 4.17 16.72
C ASP A 126 8.02 4.45 16.03
N ASP A 127 8.26 5.75 15.89
CA ASP A 127 9.51 6.40 15.63
C ASP A 127 10.47 6.15 16.83
N GLN A 128 10.99 4.92 16.96
CA GLN A 128 12.09 4.63 17.90
C GLN A 128 13.44 4.62 17.18
N ARG A 129 13.84 5.79 16.68
CA ARG A 129 15.26 6.17 16.56
C ARG A 129 15.48 7.55 17.17
N GLY A 130 15.29 7.62 18.49
CA GLY A 130 15.64 8.78 19.29
C GLY A 130 15.86 8.40 20.74
N SER A 131 17.12 8.51 21.18
CA SER A 131 17.61 8.35 22.57
C SER A 131 17.79 6.93 23.11
N LEU A 132 19.01 6.42 22.96
CA LEU A 132 19.73 5.85 24.10
C LEU A 132 21.07 6.58 24.17
N GLY A 133 21.10 7.63 24.98
CA GLY A 133 22.33 8.09 25.59
C GLY A 133 22.64 7.17 26.76
N LEU A 134 23.70 6.39 26.63
CA LEU A 134 24.71 6.11 27.65
C LEU A 134 26.06 6.08 26.93
#